data_AF-A0A2V9UE12-F1
#
_entry.id   AF-A0A2V9UE12-F1
#
_cell.length_a   1.000
_cell.length_b   1.000
_cell.length_c   1.000
_cell.angle_alpha   90.00
_cell.angle_beta   90.00
_cell.angle_gamma   90.00
#
_symmetry.space_group_name_H-M   'P 1'
#
loop_
_entity.id
_entity.type
_entity.pdbx_description
1 polymer ?
#
loop_
_entity_poly.entity_id
_entity_poly.type
_entity_poly.pdbx_seq_one_letter_code
_entity_poly.pdbx_strand_id
1 'polypeptide(L)'
;MNRRRLTTISIVVLCGIALCISLPAGKVSAQNAVAQSGSDQNISNPEDQNQPDAHTKGAIYNPYPPGILPPDLNPEVERVLREIRVVEKRALARWRALTPPTLTGQPPILKGTGTEAIETLGELMQYDHNISPNRNVACASCHMPYVAFSGPIPSVNLTMIAYPGTVHFRAGKRTAQRYTYSPFFPVLQFNEEQGLFFGGNFWDSRATGYLLRSPDAHQAQGPPVDTQEMGFPDTACITFRLSQAKYRPLFEEVFGKGSFDINFPADTEQICHTPGGAAKLGGSTTPVRLSPADRTRSNQVYDHWAQSLDGYEQSVQVSAFSSKFDAFLKDKYTLTADEKAGYDLFRGKGNCNSCHLDGRSTAPAPTAPTSEDTGVAASTNPLFTCFGSANEGLPLNPRDAIYYQNTPDQFGFTANPDGFAFRDLGLGTFLRSGPGSWPNPNASWIPQAPTVDGQMQVSSARNVAMTPAQCPTTEAPGPYFQKEFFHNGYIKSLKQLVHFYNTRDKKGYAYPVTSGHCPPGTTERVDCWPEPEVRNNLDMTTGDLGLTDKEEDQIVAFLQTLTDGYTRPYPNKDDVYTGRCMVGGTAATQGNAFLIPTPPLPPCASDICDVPPLPTMPIP
;
A
#
# COMPACT_ATOMS: atom_id res chain seq x y z
N MET A 1 -53.46 -29.18 16.96
CA MET A 1 -53.45 -30.38 17.83
C MET A 1 -52.06 -30.54 18.43
N ASN A 2 -51.98 -30.68 19.76
CA ASN A 2 -50.84 -31.02 20.64
C ASN A 2 -49.51 -30.25 20.46
N ARG A 3 -49.08 -29.27 21.28
CA ARG A 3 -49.07 -29.02 22.75
C ARG A 3 -48.07 -29.91 23.55
N ARG A 4 -47.16 -29.21 24.27
CA ARG A 4 -46.41 -29.56 25.51
C ARG A 4 -45.02 -30.24 25.32
N ARG A 5 -43.96 -29.95 26.10
CA ARG A 5 -43.83 -29.30 27.43
C ARG A 5 -42.35 -28.93 27.74
N LEU A 6 -42.14 -27.82 28.46
CA LEU A 6 -40.98 -27.54 29.31
C LEU A 6 -40.85 -28.57 30.44
N THR A 7 -39.63 -28.82 30.92
CA THR A 7 -39.36 -28.99 32.38
C THR A 7 -37.96 -28.48 32.73
N THR A 8 -37.92 -27.51 33.64
CA THR A 8 -36.76 -27.06 34.44
C THR A 8 -36.71 -27.89 35.73
N ILE A 9 -35.53 -28.18 36.28
CA ILE A 9 -35.27 -28.28 37.74
C ILE A 9 -33.77 -28.11 37.98
N SER A 10 -33.47 -27.39 39.05
CA SER A 10 -32.15 -26.96 39.52
C SER A 10 -31.78 -27.61 40.87
N ILE A 11 -30.53 -27.39 41.32
CA ILE A 11 -30.05 -27.13 42.72
C ILE A 11 -29.20 -28.22 43.45
N VAL A 12 -28.17 -27.69 44.16
CA VAL A 12 -27.26 -28.16 45.27
C VAL A 12 -26.02 -28.97 44.85
N VAL A 13 -24.74 -28.51 44.94
CA VAL A 13 -23.86 -27.92 45.99
C VAL A 13 -23.30 -28.92 47.03
N LEU A 14 -21.96 -29.09 47.07
CA LEU A 14 -21.05 -29.29 48.24
C LEU A 14 -19.71 -29.86 47.70
N CYS A 15 -18.56 -29.16 47.68
CA CYS A 15 -17.67 -28.61 48.72
C CYS A 15 -16.65 -29.63 49.30
N GLY A 16 -15.36 -29.23 49.29
CA GLY A 16 -14.19 -29.83 49.94
C GLY A 16 -12.90 -29.41 49.18
N ILE A 17 -12.11 -28.37 49.55
CA ILE A 17 -11.19 -28.20 50.72
C ILE A 17 -10.18 -29.37 50.78
N ALA A 18 -8.85 -29.24 50.86
CA ALA A 18 -7.84 -28.18 50.81
C ALA A 18 -6.45 -28.85 50.75
N LEU A 19 -5.38 -28.15 50.36
CA LEU A 19 -4.26 -27.82 51.26
C LEU A 19 -3.17 -27.01 50.55
N CYS A 20 -2.85 -25.86 51.13
CA CYS A 20 -1.65 -25.08 50.90
C CYS A 20 -0.49 -25.60 51.77
N ILE A 21 0.75 -25.47 51.28
CA ILE A 21 1.94 -25.35 52.13
C ILE A 21 2.74 -24.15 51.64
N SER A 22 3.25 -23.38 52.59
CA SER A 22 3.75 -22.02 52.47
C SER A 22 5.12 -21.85 53.14
N LEU A 23 5.92 -20.92 52.59
CA LEU A 23 6.92 -20.04 53.23
C LEU A 23 8.35 -20.58 53.53
N PRO A 24 9.39 -19.72 53.67
CA PRO A 24 9.32 -18.30 54.04
C PRO A 24 10.18 -17.26 53.28
N ALA A 25 9.86 -16.01 53.61
CA ALA A 25 10.42 -14.74 53.16
C ALA A 25 11.65 -14.29 53.97
N GLY A 26 12.46 -13.41 53.38
CA GLY A 26 13.42 -12.53 54.05
C GLY A 26 13.30 -11.10 53.50
N LYS A 27 13.10 -10.12 54.41
CA LYS A 27 12.95 -8.67 54.16
C LYS A 27 14.32 -7.98 54.01
N VAL A 28 14.38 -6.79 53.39
CA VAL A 28 14.67 -5.48 54.05
C VAL A 28 15.08 -4.37 53.03
N SER A 29 14.40 -3.22 53.19
CA SER A 29 14.72 -1.79 53.00
C SER A 29 15.14 -1.16 51.66
N ALA A 30 14.48 -0.02 51.40
CA ALA A 30 14.83 1.02 50.45
C ALA A 30 15.84 2.02 51.03
N GLN A 31 16.71 2.58 50.17
CA GLN A 31 17.19 3.98 50.19
C GLN A 31 17.99 4.32 48.91
N ASN A 32 17.88 5.58 48.50
CA ASN A 32 18.37 6.24 47.28
C ASN A 32 19.87 6.06 46.98
N ALA A 33 20.25 5.91 45.70
CA ALA A 33 21.45 6.54 45.13
C ALA A 33 21.44 6.50 43.58
N VAL A 34 22.10 7.50 43.01
CA VAL A 34 22.18 7.92 41.61
C VAL A 34 23.25 7.15 40.82
N ALA A 35 22.98 6.94 39.52
CA ALA A 35 23.89 6.69 38.38
C ALA A 35 24.84 5.47 38.39
N GLN A 36 24.71 4.57 37.40
CA GLN A 36 25.61 4.41 36.25
C GLN A 36 25.29 3.14 35.44
N SER A 37 25.62 3.20 34.16
CA SER A 37 25.45 2.25 33.05
C SER A 37 25.88 0.80 33.30
N GLY A 38 25.17 -0.17 32.69
CA GLY A 38 25.72 -1.50 32.42
C GLY A 38 24.70 -2.60 32.08
N SER A 39 24.61 -2.93 30.79
CA SER A 39 24.33 -4.25 30.19
C SER A 39 23.11 -5.07 30.64
N ASP A 40 22.06 -5.08 29.79
CA ASP A 40 20.99 -6.08 29.83
C ASP A 40 21.33 -7.29 28.94
N GLN A 41 21.22 -8.48 29.51
CA GLN A 41 21.41 -9.77 28.84
C GLN A 41 20.16 -10.15 28.03
N ASN A 42 20.39 -10.44 26.75
CA ASN A 42 19.39 -10.88 25.79
C ASN A 42 19.34 -12.43 25.80
N ILE A 43 18.19 -13.02 26.12
CA ILE A 43 17.96 -14.46 26.00
C ILE A 43 17.48 -14.74 24.56
N SER A 44 18.39 -15.18 23.69
CA SER A 44 18.08 -15.67 22.34
C SER A 44 18.25 -17.19 22.24
N ASN A 45 17.42 -17.79 21.39
CA ASN A 45 17.26 -19.23 21.15
C ASN A 45 18.50 -19.81 20.41
N PRO A 46 18.95 -21.06 20.64
CA PRO A 46 20.29 -21.50 20.22
C PRO A 46 20.49 -21.89 18.73
N GLU A 47 19.52 -21.69 17.83
CA GLU A 47 19.62 -22.19 16.45
C GLU A 47 20.04 -21.14 15.40
N ASP A 48 20.31 -19.90 15.78
CA ASP A 48 20.60 -18.78 14.85
C ASP A 48 22.07 -18.32 14.81
N GLN A 49 23.00 -19.03 15.44
CA GLN A 49 24.38 -18.52 15.66
C GLN A 49 25.47 -19.03 14.70
N ASN A 50 25.14 -19.44 13.47
CA ASN A 50 26.16 -19.94 12.53
C ASN A 50 26.07 -19.38 11.11
N GLN A 51 25.88 -18.07 10.98
CA GLN A 51 26.36 -17.35 9.79
C GLN A 51 27.25 -16.18 10.23
N PRO A 52 28.48 -16.05 9.68
CA PRO A 52 29.33 -14.91 9.99
C PRO A 52 28.75 -13.65 9.34
N ASP A 53 28.48 -12.64 10.17
CA ASP A 53 28.21 -11.26 9.76
C ASP A 53 29.41 -10.71 8.98
N ALA A 54 29.45 -11.00 7.68
CA ALA A 54 30.35 -10.36 6.74
C ALA A 54 29.75 -9.01 6.28
N HIS A 55 29.35 -8.18 7.24
CA HIS A 55 29.15 -6.76 7.00
C HIS A 55 30.51 -6.06 7.11
N THR A 56 31.19 -5.94 5.98
CA THR A 56 32.23 -4.91 5.83
C THR A 56 31.66 -3.58 6.32
N LYS A 57 32.38 -2.90 7.22
CA LYS A 57 32.08 -1.54 7.73
C LYS A 57 32.16 -0.50 6.59
N GLY A 58 31.28 -0.60 5.61
CA GLY A 58 30.99 0.48 4.67
C GLY A 58 30.22 1.59 5.38
N ALA A 59 30.36 2.83 4.93
CA ALA A 59 29.46 3.90 5.36
C ALA A 59 28.01 3.52 5.02
N ILE A 60 27.09 3.72 5.96
CA ILE A 60 25.67 3.51 5.73
C ILE A 60 25.24 4.52 4.66
N TYR A 61 24.65 4.05 3.55
CA TYR A 61 24.12 4.91 2.50
C TYR A 61 22.99 5.79 3.05
N ASN A 62 23.25 7.06 3.25
CA ASN A 62 22.24 8.02 3.69
C ASN A 62 22.46 9.34 2.93
N PRO A 63 21.85 9.48 1.73
CA PRO A 63 22.02 10.67 0.92
C PRO A 63 21.11 11.83 1.36
N TYR A 64 20.32 11.63 2.41
CA TYR A 64 19.21 12.52 2.74
C TYR A 64 19.62 13.70 3.60
N PRO A 65 19.15 14.92 3.30
CA PRO A 65 19.31 16.05 4.22
C PRO A 65 18.50 15.83 5.52
N PRO A 66 18.83 16.57 6.59
CA PRO A 66 18.06 16.52 7.83
C PRO A 66 16.57 16.77 7.61
N GLY A 67 15.74 15.93 8.23
CA GLY A 67 14.29 16.06 8.17
C GLY A 67 13.59 15.16 7.16
N ILE A 68 14.30 14.49 6.23
CA ILE A 68 13.71 13.46 5.34
C ILE A 68 13.53 12.14 6.08
N LEU A 69 14.62 11.59 6.63
CA LEU A 69 14.55 10.38 7.45
C LEU A 69 13.90 10.69 8.80
N PRO A 70 12.88 9.92 9.21
CA PRO A 70 12.30 10.08 10.53
C PRO A 70 13.27 9.54 11.60
N PRO A 71 13.37 10.19 12.77
CA PRO A 71 14.32 9.80 13.81
C PRO A 71 14.02 8.44 14.46
N ASP A 72 12.78 7.95 14.32
CA ASP A 72 12.31 6.67 14.83
C ASP A 72 12.20 5.59 13.74
N LEU A 73 12.79 5.79 12.55
CA LEU A 73 12.65 4.84 11.44
C LEU A 73 13.04 3.41 11.82
N ASN A 74 14.25 3.23 12.36
CA ASN A 74 14.77 1.90 12.69
C ASN A 74 13.91 1.18 13.75
N PRO A 75 13.57 1.79 14.90
CA PRO A 75 12.69 1.13 15.86
C PRO A 75 11.28 0.86 15.30
N GLU A 76 10.75 1.69 14.40
CA GLU A 76 9.46 1.46 13.74
C GLU A 76 9.51 0.33 12.69
N VAL A 77 10.60 0.21 11.91
CA VAL A 77 10.82 -0.94 11.01
C VAL A 77 10.88 -2.23 11.83
N GLU A 78 11.62 -2.24 12.94
CA GLU A 78 11.69 -3.39 13.83
C GLU A 78 10.33 -3.72 14.49
N ARG A 79 9.52 -2.69 14.77
CA ARG A 79 8.15 -2.87 15.24
C ARG A 79 7.32 -3.60 14.20
N VAL A 80 7.30 -3.11 12.96
CA VAL A 80 6.53 -3.74 11.87
C VAL A 80 6.99 -5.17 11.63
N LEU A 81 8.30 -5.46 11.64
CA LEU A 81 8.81 -6.83 11.50
C LEU A 81 8.34 -7.76 12.64
N ARG A 82 8.19 -7.27 13.88
CA ARG A 82 7.58 -8.06 14.97
C ARG A 82 6.11 -8.37 14.69
N GLU A 83 5.37 -7.40 14.19
CA GLU A 83 3.95 -7.53 13.86
C GLU A 83 3.72 -8.49 12.68
N ILE A 84 4.58 -8.43 11.65
CA ILE A 84 4.62 -9.39 10.54
C ILE A 84 4.78 -10.82 11.07
N ARG A 85 5.73 -11.07 11.98
CA ARG A 85 5.93 -12.39 12.58
C ARG A 85 4.71 -12.90 13.35
N VAL A 86 3.93 -12.00 13.96
CA VAL A 86 2.66 -12.38 14.62
C VAL A 86 1.66 -12.89 13.60
N VAL A 87 1.47 -12.19 12.48
CA VAL A 87 0.51 -12.58 11.44
C VAL A 87 1.00 -13.83 10.68
N GLU A 88 2.27 -13.90 10.32
CA GLU A 88 2.89 -15.09 9.70
C GLU A 88 2.64 -16.36 10.55
N LYS A 89 2.79 -16.25 11.88
CA LYS A 89 2.51 -17.37 12.80
C LYS A 89 1.03 -17.78 12.78
N ARG A 90 0.10 -16.83 12.64
CA ARG A 90 -1.35 -17.11 12.51
C ARG A 90 -1.64 -17.81 11.19
N ALA A 91 -1.08 -17.33 10.09
CA ALA A 91 -1.22 -17.95 8.77
C ALA A 91 -0.65 -19.39 8.75
N LEU A 92 0.52 -19.62 9.36
CA LEU A 92 1.10 -20.96 9.52
C LEU A 92 0.21 -21.89 10.36
N ALA A 93 -0.39 -21.37 11.43
CA ALA A 93 -1.32 -22.15 12.26
C ALA A 93 -2.60 -22.50 11.49
N ARG A 94 -3.13 -21.55 10.70
CA ARG A 94 -4.27 -21.80 9.82
C ARG A 94 -3.96 -22.88 8.81
N TRP A 95 -2.84 -22.78 8.09
CA TRP A 95 -2.41 -23.80 7.15
C TRP A 95 -2.32 -25.19 7.79
N ARG A 96 -1.69 -25.31 8.96
CA ARG A 96 -1.57 -26.60 9.66
C ARG A 96 -2.90 -27.20 10.12
N ALA A 97 -3.93 -26.37 10.29
CA ALA A 97 -5.27 -26.82 10.61
C ALA A 97 -6.10 -27.15 9.37
N LEU A 98 -5.65 -26.76 8.16
CA LEU A 98 -6.36 -27.06 6.93
C LEU A 98 -6.30 -28.56 6.61
N THR A 99 -7.45 -29.10 6.24
CA THR A 99 -7.47 -30.39 5.55
C THR A 99 -6.83 -30.20 4.18
N PRO A 100 -5.90 -31.06 3.76
CA PRO A 100 -5.37 -31.12 2.39
C PRO A 100 -6.46 -31.00 1.30
N PRO A 101 -6.43 -30.01 0.39
CA PRO A 101 -7.34 -29.99 -0.75
C PRO A 101 -7.12 -31.19 -1.67
N THR A 102 -8.15 -31.55 -2.43
CA THR A 102 -8.06 -32.65 -3.41
C THR A 102 -8.34 -32.13 -4.81
N LEU A 103 -7.48 -32.49 -5.78
CA LEU A 103 -7.71 -32.25 -7.20
C LEU A 103 -8.62 -33.36 -7.75
N THR A 104 -9.76 -32.98 -8.33
CA THR A 104 -10.74 -33.92 -8.90
C THR A 104 -11.26 -33.45 -10.25
N GLY A 105 -11.75 -34.37 -11.09
CA GLY A 105 -12.41 -34.03 -12.36
C GLY A 105 -11.45 -33.89 -13.55
N GLN A 106 -12.06 -33.60 -14.71
CA GLN A 106 -11.41 -33.25 -15.99
C GLN A 106 -12.29 -32.17 -16.66
N PRO A 107 -11.92 -30.87 -16.59
CA PRO A 107 -10.64 -30.34 -16.10
C PRO A 107 -10.45 -30.52 -14.58
N PRO A 108 -9.20 -30.50 -14.07
CA PRO A 108 -8.93 -30.57 -12.63
C PRO A 108 -9.56 -29.40 -11.86
N ILE A 109 -10.16 -29.71 -10.72
CA ILE A 109 -10.83 -28.76 -9.81
C ILE A 109 -10.35 -29.03 -8.39
N LEU A 110 -9.86 -27.99 -7.71
CA LEU A 110 -9.57 -28.02 -6.28
C LEU A 110 -10.89 -28.11 -5.50
N LYS A 111 -11.10 -29.20 -4.75
CA LYS A 111 -12.28 -29.43 -3.90
C LYS A 111 -11.95 -29.34 -2.42
N GLY A 112 -13.01 -29.15 -1.61
CA GLY A 112 -12.92 -29.04 -0.16
C GLY A 112 -12.38 -27.67 0.24
N THR A 113 -11.20 -27.65 0.84
CA THR A 113 -10.46 -26.47 1.30
C THR A 113 -9.71 -25.73 0.18
N GLY A 114 -9.98 -26.02 -1.10
CA GLY A 114 -9.22 -25.48 -2.23
C GLY A 114 -9.08 -23.95 -2.25
N THR A 115 -10.19 -23.23 -2.08
CA THR A 115 -10.18 -21.75 -1.97
C THR A 115 -9.36 -21.31 -0.75
N GLU A 116 -9.59 -21.92 0.40
CA GLU A 116 -8.90 -21.56 1.64
C GLU A 116 -7.38 -21.86 1.57
N ALA A 117 -6.99 -22.91 0.86
CA ALA A 117 -5.59 -23.28 0.63
C ALA A 117 -4.87 -22.23 -0.22
N ILE A 118 -5.50 -21.73 -1.30
CA ILE A 118 -4.96 -20.64 -2.12
C ILE A 118 -4.85 -19.35 -1.30
N GLU A 119 -5.94 -18.96 -0.60
CA GLU A 119 -5.94 -17.76 0.23
C GLU A 119 -4.88 -17.82 1.34
N THR A 120 -4.73 -18.98 1.99
CA THR A 120 -3.72 -19.16 3.05
C THR A 120 -2.30 -19.17 2.48
N LEU A 121 -2.11 -19.71 1.27
CA LEU A 121 -0.82 -19.68 0.59
C LEU A 121 -0.41 -18.24 0.25
N GLY A 122 -1.32 -17.44 -0.30
CA GLY A 122 -1.10 -16.00 -0.52
C GLY A 122 -0.84 -15.24 0.77
N GLU A 123 -1.61 -15.51 1.83
CA GLU A 123 -1.39 -14.92 3.15
C GLU A 123 0.04 -15.22 3.66
N LEU A 124 0.50 -16.47 3.56
CA LEU A 124 1.86 -16.85 3.96
C LEU A 124 2.94 -16.08 3.18
N MET A 125 2.75 -15.91 1.87
CA MET A 125 3.68 -15.18 1.00
C MET A 125 3.72 -13.68 1.33
N GLN A 126 2.58 -13.08 1.65
CA GLN A 126 2.46 -11.66 2.00
C GLN A 126 3.33 -11.27 3.21
N TYR A 127 3.49 -12.19 4.16
CA TYR A 127 4.23 -11.98 5.41
C TYR A 127 5.63 -12.62 5.41
N ASP A 128 6.06 -13.23 4.31
CA ASP A 128 7.38 -13.89 4.22
C ASP A 128 8.50 -12.88 3.94
N HIS A 129 9.23 -12.50 4.99
CA HIS A 129 10.37 -11.58 4.88
C HIS A 129 11.62 -12.20 4.25
N ASN A 130 11.63 -13.52 3.96
CA ASN A 130 12.73 -14.17 3.26
C ASN A 130 12.70 -13.90 1.75
N ILE A 131 11.62 -13.30 1.23
CA ILE A 131 11.49 -12.86 -0.15
C ILE A 131 12.21 -11.51 -0.36
N SER A 132 13.40 -11.35 0.21
CA SER A 132 14.32 -10.25 -0.12
C SER A 132 15.78 -10.70 0.06
N PRO A 133 16.76 -10.06 -0.61
CA PRO A 133 18.17 -10.42 -0.52
C PRO A 133 18.72 -10.47 0.90
N ASN A 134 18.35 -9.49 1.73
CA ASN A 134 18.80 -9.41 3.13
C ASN A 134 17.83 -10.09 4.10
N ARG A 135 16.76 -10.74 3.60
CA ARG A 135 15.73 -11.42 4.39
C ARG A 135 15.14 -10.52 5.48
N ASN A 136 14.84 -9.28 5.12
CA ASN A 136 14.47 -8.21 6.04
C ASN A 136 13.24 -7.40 5.61
N VAL A 137 12.59 -7.78 4.50
CA VAL A 137 11.44 -7.06 3.95
C VAL A 137 10.45 -8.10 3.42
N ALA A 138 9.19 -7.99 3.86
CA ALA A 138 8.06 -8.70 3.25
C ALA A 138 7.14 -7.67 2.56
N CYS A 139 6.16 -8.12 1.79
CA CYS A 139 5.11 -7.24 1.26
C CYS A 139 4.43 -6.46 2.40
N ALA A 140 4.21 -7.11 3.55
CA ALA A 140 3.64 -6.50 4.74
C ALA A 140 4.52 -5.44 5.43
N SER A 141 5.82 -5.32 5.10
CA SER A 141 6.68 -4.24 5.62
C SER A 141 6.18 -2.85 5.21
N CYS A 142 5.50 -2.78 4.07
CA CYS A 142 4.91 -1.55 3.53
C CYS A 142 3.36 -1.59 3.56
N HIS A 143 2.75 -2.76 3.76
CA HIS A 143 1.31 -2.98 3.62
C HIS A 143 0.73 -3.79 4.80
N MET A 144 0.39 -3.13 5.91
CA MET A 144 -0.20 -3.82 7.08
C MET A 144 -1.74 -3.74 7.12
N PRO A 145 -2.42 -4.79 7.61
CA PRO A 145 -3.88 -4.89 7.58
C PRO A 145 -4.60 -3.78 8.35
N TYR A 146 -4.02 -3.32 9.47
CA TYR A 146 -4.64 -2.32 10.34
C TYR A 146 -4.75 -0.91 9.72
N VAL A 147 -4.16 -0.69 8.54
CA VAL A 147 -4.27 0.54 7.74
C VAL A 147 -4.78 0.26 6.33
N ALA A 148 -5.52 -0.83 6.15
CA ALA A 148 -6.00 -1.32 4.87
C ALA A 148 -4.88 -1.58 3.86
N PHE A 149 -3.83 -2.23 4.36
CA PHE A 149 -2.69 -2.62 3.56
C PHE A 149 -2.05 -1.41 2.86
N SER A 150 -1.92 -0.31 3.58
CA SER A 150 -1.07 0.84 3.23
C SER A 150 0.11 0.95 4.21
N GLY A 151 0.87 2.04 4.08
CA GLY A 151 2.03 2.36 4.92
C GLY A 151 1.79 2.27 6.45
N PRO A 152 2.45 1.32 7.16
CA PRO A 152 2.26 1.07 8.60
C PRO A 152 2.99 1.98 9.59
N ILE A 153 3.89 2.85 9.13
CA ILE A 153 4.76 3.69 9.96
C ILE A 153 4.34 5.16 9.84
N PRO A 154 3.72 5.74 10.89
CA PRO A 154 3.25 7.12 10.87
C PRO A 154 4.34 8.15 10.48
N SER A 155 5.56 7.97 10.98
CA SER A 155 6.65 8.93 10.74
C SER A 155 7.19 8.89 9.30
N VAL A 156 7.20 7.72 8.65
CA VAL A 156 7.48 7.58 7.21
C VAL A 156 6.41 8.30 6.40
N ASN A 157 5.13 8.05 6.74
CA ASN A 157 3.99 8.71 6.10
C ASN A 157 4.00 10.23 6.32
N LEU A 158 4.77 10.79 7.26
CA LEU A 158 4.94 12.23 7.45
C LEU A 158 6.08 12.80 6.63
N THR A 159 7.20 12.09 6.60
CA THR A 159 8.47 12.64 6.12
C THR A 159 8.89 12.04 4.78
N MET A 160 9.36 10.79 4.77
CA MET A 160 10.05 10.18 3.63
C MET A 160 9.12 9.71 2.50
N ILE A 161 7.83 9.52 2.80
CA ILE A 161 6.78 9.09 1.87
C ILE A 161 6.92 7.61 1.48
N ALA A 162 7.94 7.28 0.70
CA ALA A 162 8.18 5.90 0.31
C ALA A 162 8.88 5.12 1.43
N TYR A 163 8.59 3.82 1.50
CA TYR A 163 9.15 2.95 2.53
C TYR A 163 10.55 2.49 2.15
N PRO A 164 11.48 2.37 3.11
CA PRO A 164 12.80 1.84 2.84
C PRO A 164 12.73 0.35 2.46
N GLY A 165 13.44 -0.03 1.41
CA GLY A 165 13.58 -1.39 0.92
C GLY A 165 14.66 -2.22 1.62
N THR A 166 15.01 -3.35 1.00
CA THR A 166 15.95 -4.35 1.55
C THR A 166 17.34 -3.77 1.81
N VAL A 167 17.81 -2.89 0.92
CA VAL A 167 19.02 -2.10 1.13
C VAL A 167 18.62 -0.90 1.96
N HIS A 168 19.17 -0.83 3.15
CA HIS A 168 18.82 0.20 4.12
C HIS A 168 18.86 1.59 3.47
N PHE A 169 17.77 2.35 3.66
CA PHE A 169 17.55 3.70 3.13
C PHE A 169 17.37 3.83 1.62
N ARG A 170 17.39 2.77 0.81
CA ARG A 170 16.81 2.86 -0.54
C ARG A 170 15.29 2.94 -0.43
N ALA A 171 14.64 3.89 -1.07
CA ALA A 171 13.18 4.05 -1.05
C ALA A 171 12.64 4.34 -2.46
N GLY A 172 11.39 3.97 -2.69
CA GLY A 172 10.67 4.21 -3.95
C GLY A 172 10.31 5.69 -4.17
N LYS A 173 9.51 5.94 -5.20
CA LYS A 173 9.09 7.29 -5.64
C LYS A 173 7.62 7.65 -5.34
N ARG A 174 6.91 6.77 -4.63
CA ARG A 174 5.47 6.89 -4.37
C ARG A 174 5.10 6.31 -3.01
N THR A 175 3.95 6.75 -2.52
CA THR A 175 3.26 6.16 -1.38
C THR A 175 2.94 4.69 -1.64
N ALA A 176 3.02 3.87 -0.59
CA ALA A 176 2.53 2.50 -0.60
C ALA A 176 1.00 2.51 -0.80
N GLN A 177 0.56 2.32 -2.05
CA GLN A 177 -0.84 2.33 -2.43
C GLN A 177 -1.59 1.26 -1.63
N ARG A 178 -2.74 1.61 -1.05
CA ARG A 178 -3.61 0.60 -0.46
C ARG A 178 -4.16 -0.33 -1.55
N TYR A 179 -4.01 -1.63 -1.33
CA TYR A 179 -4.44 -2.66 -2.29
C TYR A 179 -5.78 -3.33 -1.90
N THR A 180 -6.42 -2.95 -0.79
CA THR A 180 -7.79 -3.46 -0.55
C THR A 180 -8.66 -3.11 -1.75
N TYR A 181 -9.27 -4.13 -2.36
CA TYR A 181 -10.07 -4.04 -3.59
C TYR A 181 -9.30 -3.81 -4.92
N SER A 182 -7.95 -3.78 -4.95
CA SER A 182 -7.19 -3.73 -6.21
C SER A 182 -7.34 -4.97 -7.11
N PRO A 183 -7.64 -6.18 -6.60
CA PRO A 183 -7.87 -7.32 -7.49
C PRO A 183 -9.08 -7.20 -8.41
N PHE A 184 -9.99 -6.27 -8.14
CA PHE A 184 -11.16 -6.01 -8.99
C PHE A 184 -10.87 -5.06 -10.15
N PHE A 185 -9.65 -4.51 -10.24
CA PHE A 185 -9.25 -3.69 -11.38
C PHE A 185 -9.15 -4.55 -12.64
N PRO A 186 -9.72 -4.10 -13.78
CA PRO A 186 -9.65 -4.84 -15.02
C PRO A 186 -8.24 -4.77 -15.63
N VAL A 187 -7.92 -5.71 -16.52
CA VAL A 187 -6.73 -5.62 -17.39
C VAL A 187 -6.70 -4.25 -18.07
N LEU A 188 -5.54 -3.60 -18.09
CA LEU A 188 -5.38 -2.28 -18.70
C LEU A 188 -5.82 -2.32 -20.16
N GLN A 189 -6.71 -1.40 -20.55
CA GLN A 189 -7.16 -1.22 -21.92
C GLN A 189 -7.14 0.27 -22.27
N PHE A 190 -6.89 0.57 -23.55
CA PHE A 190 -7.18 1.87 -24.13
C PHE A 190 -8.58 1.82 -24.75
N ASN A 191 -9.46 2.70 -24.31
CA ASN A 191 -10.78 2.90 -24.90
C ASN A 191 -10.67 3.96 -26.00
N GLU A 192 -10.81 3.55 -27.26
CA GLU A 192 -10.63 4.45 -28.41
C GLU A 192 -11.74 5.49 -28.51
N GLU A 193 -12.98 5.14 -28.14
CA GLU A 193 -14.13 6.05 -28.18
C GLU A 193 -14.01 7.19 -27.18
N GLN A 194 -13.45 6.91 -26.00
CA GLN A 194 -13.24 7.90 -24.94
C GLN A 194 -11.86 8.55 -25.00
N GLY A 195 -10.90 7.93 -25.69
CA GLY A 195 -9.50 8.35 -25.68
C GLY A 195 -8.83 8.23 -24.31
N LEU A 196 -9.27 7.25 -23.49
CA LEU A 196 -8.85 7.09 -22.09
C LEU A 196 -8.38 5.67 -21.79
N PHE A 197 -7.51 5.54 -20.80
CA PHE A 197 -7.05 4.25 -20.28
C PHE A 197 -7.83 3.83 -19.05
N PHE A 198 -8.19 2.54 -18.98
CA PHE A 198 -8.89 1.94 -17.84
C PHE A 198 -8.24 0.62 -17.43
N GLY A 199 -8.12 0.40 -16.13
CA GLY A 199 -7.56 -0.82 -15.54
C GLY A 199 -6.08 -0.71 -15.20
N GLY A 200 -5.43 -1.86 -15.11
CA GLY A 200 -4.06 -1.98 -14.59
C GLY A 200 -4.01 -1.78 -13.07
N ASN A 201 -2.83 -1.99 -12.49
CA ASN A 201 -2.50 -1.70 -11.09
C ASN A 201 -1.16 -0.94 -10.99
N PHE A 202 -0.83 -0.48 -9.79
CA PHE A 202 0.05 0.67 -9.49
C PHE A 202 -0.57 2.03 -9.83
N TRP A 203 -0.03 3.07 -9.21
CA TRP A 203 -0.40 4.47 -9.50
C TRP A 203 -0.28 4.88 -10.97
N ASP A 204 0.56 4.24 -11.79
CA ASP A 204 0.69 4.53 -13.24
C ASP A 204 0.12 3.41 -14.13
N SER A 205 -0.65 2.49 -13.55
CA SER A 205 -1.27 1.36 -14.24
C SER A 205 -0.30 0.41 -14.96
N ARG A 206 1.02 0.48 -14.68
CA ARG A 206 2.05 -0.31 -15.37
C ARG A 206 1.91 -1.81 -15.18
N ALA A 207 1.28 -2.26 -14.09
CA ALA A 207 0.89 -3.65 -13.92
C ALA A 207 -0.37 -3.92 -14.75
N THR A 208 -0.19 -4.12 -16.05
CA THR A 208 -1.30 -4.20 -17.01
C THR A 208 -2.22 -5.41 -16.83
N GLY A 209 -1.69 -6.54 -16.35
CA GLY A 209 -2.44 -7.80 -16.23
C GLY A 209 -2.55 -8.59 -17.53
N TYR A 210 -1.84 -8.25 -18.61
CA TYR A 210 -1.99 -8.97 -19.89
C TYR A 210 -1.58 -10.44 -19.82
N LEU A 211 -0.43 -10.73 -19.21
CA LEU A 211 0.10 -12.10 -19.12
C LEU A 211 -0.75 -12.97 -18.19
N LEU A 212 -1.01 -12.49 -16.97
CA LEU A 212 -1.70 -13.25 -15.93
C LEU A 212 -3.23 -13.13 -15.98
N ARG A 213 -3.77 -12.22 -16.80
CA ARG A 213 -5.19 -11.82 -16.82
C ARG A 213 -5.70 -11.27 -15.49
N SER A 214 -4.80 -10.91 -14.58
CA SER A 214 -5.03 -10.15 -13.35
C SER A 214 -3.95 -9.07 -13.22
N PRO A 215 -4.32 -7.78 -13.23
CA PRO A 215 -3.41 -6.67 -12.91
C PRO A 215 -2.77 -6.78 -11.53
N ASP A 216 -3.50 -7.35 -10.58
CA ASP A 216 -3.10 -7.48 -9.19
C ASP A 216 -2.04 -8.55 -9.00
N ALA A 217 -2.25 -9.73 -9.59
CA ALA A 217 -1.18 -10.73 -9.68
C ALA A 217 0.04 -10.15 -10.41
N HIS A 218 -0.16 -9.38 -11.50
CA HIS A 218 0.97 -8.76 -12.20
C HIS A 218 1.69 -7.72 -11.32
N GLN A 219 0.96 -6.95 -10.51
CA GLN A 219 1.52 -5.98 -9.56
C GLN A 219 2.36 -6.68 -8.49
N ALA A 220 1.90 -7.81 -7.97
CA ALA A 220 2.63 -8.60 -6.99
C ALA A 220 4.02 -9.04 -7.48
N GLN A 221 4.20 -9.19 -8.81
CA GLN A 221 5.50 -9.50 -9.43
C GLN A 221 6.48 -8.31 -9.47
N GLY A 222 6.10 -7.13 -9.04
CA GLY A 222 6.96 -5.95 -9.05
C GLY A 222 7.89 -5.83 -7.85
N PRO A 223 7.35 -5.62 -6.65
CA PRO A 223 8.15 -5.31 -5.46
C PRO A 223 9.30 -6.29 -5.18
N PRO A 224 9.16 -7.62 -5.37
CA PRO A 224 10.24 -8.60 -5.19
C PRO A 224 11.53 -8.28 -5.95
N VAL A 225 11.45 -7.63 -7.11
CA VAL A 225 12.59 -7.33 -7.99
C VAL A 225 12.83 -5.83 -8.16
N ASP A 226 12.01 -4.98 -7.55
CA ASP A 226 12.25 -3.55 -7.53
C ASP A 226 13.42 -3.23 -6.59
N THR A 227 14.47 -2.63 -7.15
CA THR A 227 15.72 -2.29 -6.47
C THR A 227 15.58 -1.27 -5.33
N GLN A 228 14.44 -0.58 -5.24
CA GLN A 228 14.07 0.34 -4.16
C GLN A 228 13.21 -0.33 -3.08
N GLU A 229 12.64 -1.51 -3.35
CA GLU A 229 11.69 -2.21 -2.47
C GLU A 229 12.28 -3.53 -1.94
N MET A 230 11.83 -4.71 -2.40
CA MET A 230 12.32 -5.98 -1.89
C MET A 230 13.60 -6.44 -2.59
N GLY A 231 13.82 -6.03 -3.86
CA GLY A 231 15.16 -5.87 -4.42
C GLY A 231 15.95 -7.12 -4.81
N PHE A 232 15.33 -8.26 -5.12
CA PHE A 232 16.05 -9.37 -5.77
C PHE A 232 16.57 -8.97 -7.16
N PRO A 233 17.72 -9.54 -7.57
CA PRO A 233 18.31 -9.22 -8.87
C PRO A 233 17.75 -10.07 -10.03
N ASP A 234 16.94 -11.10 -9.72
CA ASP A 234 16.39 -12.07 -10.67
C ASP A 234 15.08 -12.61 -10.13
N THR A 235 14.05 -12.80 -10.98
CA THR A 235 12.79 -13.46 -10.58
C THR A 235 13.01 -14.89 -10.11
N ALA A 236 14.06 -15.58 -10.59
CA ALA A 236 14.44 -16.91 -10.13
C ALA A 236 14.83 -16.96 -8.65
N CYS A 237 15.23 -15.84 -8.05
CA CYS A 237 15.51 -15.79 -6.62
C CYS A 237 14.27 -15.98 -5.77
N ILE A 238 13.10 -15.54 -6.23
CA ILE A 238 11.83 -15.78 -5.55
C ILE A 238 11.53 -17.28 -5.57
N THR A 239 11.60 -17.92 -6.75
CA THR A 239 11.38 -19.36 -6.88
C THR A 239 12.37 -20.19 -6.06
N PHE A 240 13.63 -19.77 -6.02
CA PHE A 240 14.66 -20.39 -5.19
C PHE A 240 14.31 -20.29 -3.68
N ARG A 241 13.89 -19.12 -3.20
CA ARG A 241 13.45 -18.94 -1.80
C ARG A 241 12.19 -19.75 -1.48
N LEU A 242 11.20 -19.77 -2.38
CA LEU A 242 10.00 -20.58 -2.23
C LEU A 242 10.33 -22.08 -2.15
N SER A 243 11.35 -22.55 -2.87
CA SER A 243 11.79 -23.96 -2.79
C SER A 243 12.35 -24.36 -1.41
N GLN A 244 12.75 -23.36 -0.62
CA GLN A 244 13.28 -23.48 0.75
C GLN A 244 12.22 -23.11 1.82
N ALA A 245 11.07 -22.58 1.42
CA ALA A 245 10.07 -22.04 2.33
C ALA A 245 9.38 -23.14 3.16
N LYS A 246 9.01 -22.79 4.40
CA LYS A 246 8.26 -23.68 5.31
C LYS A 246 6.95 -24.16 4.69
N TYR A 247 6.35 -23.34 3.84
CA TYR A 247 5.06 -23.57 3.18
C TYR A 247 5.18 -24.13 1.75
N ARG A 248 6.37 -24.53 1.30
CA ARG A 248 6.56 -25.26 0.04
C ARG A 248 5.56 -26.42 -0.16
N PRO A 249 5.27 -27.27 0.84
CA PRO A 249 4.32 -28.36 0.65
C PRO A 249 2.91 -27.87 0.27
N LEU A 250 2.45 -26.74 0.81
CA LEU A 250 1.15 -26.14 0.43
C LEU A 250 1.18 -25.66 -1.03
N PHE A 251 2.29 -25.07 -1.46
CA PHE A 251 2.45 -24.65 -2.85
C PHE A 251 2.34 -25.83 -3.82
N GLU A 252 3.07 -26.92 -3.55
CA GLU A 252 3.03 -28.13 -4.38
C GLU A 252 1.67 -28.84 -4.31
N GLU A 253 0.92 -28.64 -3.24
CA GLU A 253 -0.44 -29.16 -3.10
C GLU A 253 -1.45 -28.39 -3.96
N VAL A 254 -1.31 -27.06 -4.05
CA VAL A 254 -2.17 -26.19 -4.86
C VAL A 254 -1.82 -26.28 -6.35
N PHE A 255 -0.53 -26.16 -6.69
CA PHE A 255 -0.08 -26.03 -8.08
C PHE A 255 0.54 -27.30 -8.68
N GLY A 256 0.75 -28.32 -7.85
CA GLY A 256 1.23 -29.63 -8.27
C GLY A 256 2.67 -29.94 -7.83
N LYS A 257 2.86 -31.21 -7.49
CA LYS A 257 4.18 -31.79 -7.17
C LYS A 257 5.13 -31.60 -8.35
N GLY A 258 6.35 -31.17 -8.06
CA GLY A 258 7.39 -30.89 -9.06
C GLY A 258 7.45 -29.45 -9.55
N SER A 259 6.63 -28.55 -8.98
CA SER A 259 6.71 -27.10 -9.25
C SER A 259 8.14 -26.56 -9.06
N PHE A 260 8.89 -27.09 -8.11
CA PHE A 260 10.27 -26.70 -7.78
C PHE A 260 11.35 -27.64 -8.34
N ASP A 261 11.04 -28.50 -9.31
CA ASP A 261 12.02 -29.38 -9.95
C ASP A 261 12.93 -28.57 -10.89
N ILE A 262 13.77 -27.70 -10.33
CA ILE A 262 14.63 -26.75 -11.04
C ILE A 262 16.07 -27.01 -10.64
N ASN A 263 16.96 -27.13 -11.62
CA ASN A 263 18.38 -27.29 -11.38
C ASN A 263 19.04 -25.93 -11.16
N PHE A 264 19.04 -25.46 -9.91
CA PHE A 264 19.69 -24.19 -9.55
C PHE A 264 21.23 -24.31 -9.55
N PRO A 265 21.95 -23.37 -10.17
CA PRO A 265 23.40 -23.25 -10.05
C PRO A 265 23.87 -23.11 -8.59
N ALA A 266 25.08 -23.59 -8.29
CA ALA A 266 25.63 -23.57 -6.92
C ALA A 266 25.82 -22.13 -6.35
N ASP A 267 25.98 -21.13 -7.22
CA ASP A 267 26.12 -19.72 -6.85
C ASP A 267 24.77 -18.99 -6.70
N THR A 268 23.62 -19.67 -6.85
CA THR A 268 22.28 -19.07 -6.74
C THR A 268 22.07 -18.34 -5.41
N GLU A 269 22.44 -18.96 -4.28
CA GLU A 269 22.30 -18.34 -2.95
C GLU A 269 23.10 -17.02 -2.85
N GLN A 270 24.33 -17.00 -3.37
CA GLN A 270 25.18 -15.81 -3.39
C GLN A 270 24.60 -14.70 -4.29
N ILE A 271 24.06 -15.08 -5.46
CA ILE A 271 23.38 -14.14 -6.36
C ILE A 271 22.14 -13.58 -5.68
N CYS A 272 21.32 -14.42 -5.07
CA CYS A 272 20.08 -13.99 -4.43
C CYS A 272 20.30 -13.21 -3.12
N HIS A 273 21.48 -13.31 -2.49
CA HIS A 273 21.92 -12.41 -1.42
C HIS A 273 22.49 -11.07 -1.92
N THR A 274 22.56 -10.87 -3.24
CA THR A 274 23.02 -9.61 -3.83
C THR A 274 21.81 -8.77 -4.24
N PRO A 275 21.63 -7.56 -3.70
CA PRO A 275 20.56 -6.68 -4.15
C PRO A 275 20.65 -6.36 -5.64
N GLY A 276 19.48 -6.25 -6.27
CA GLY A 276 19.35 -5.78 -7.64
C GLY A 276 20.02 -4.41 -7.82
N GLY A 277 20.53 -4.19 -9.04
CA GLY A 277 21.28 -2.99 -9.39
C GLY A 277 22.74 -2.98 -8.92
N ALA A 278 23.19 -3.97 -8.13
CA ALA A 278 24.58 -4.04 -7.70
C ALA A 278 25.54 -4.14 -8.90
N ALA A 279 26.59 -3.30 -8.92
CA ALA A 279 27.56 -3.23 -10.00
C ALA A 279 28.22 -4.58 -10.33
N LYS A 280 28.42 -5.43 -9.32
CA LYS A 280 29.01 -6.78 -9.50
C LYS A 280 28.15 -7.74 -10.33
N LEU A 281 26.88 -7.43 -10.57
CA LEU A 281 25.98 -8.20 -11.44
C LEU A 281 26.10 -7.79 -12.91
N GLY A 282 26.87 -6.74 -13.23
CA GLY A 282 27.15 -6.32 -14.61
C GLY A 282 25.91 -5.86 -15.38
N GLY A 283 24.88 -5.37 -14.69
CA GLY A 283 23.62 -4.92 -15.30
C GLY A 283 22.71 -6.06 -15.79
N SER A 284 23.01 -7.32 -15.49
CA SER A 284 22.13 -8.44 -15.85
C SER A 284 20.83 -8.39 -15.04
N THR A 285 19.70 -8.52 -15.73
CA THR A 285 18.36 -8.70 -15.14
C THR A 285 18.03 -10.18 -14.89
N THR A 286 18.90 -11.10 -15.32
CA THR A 286 18.78 -12.56 -15.09
C THR A 286 20.12 -13.19 -14.70
N PRO A 287 20.77 -12.75 -13.62
CA PRO A 287 22.09 -13.27 -13.21
C PRO A 287 22.10 -14.76 -12.84
N VAL A 288 20.97 -15.36 -12.46
CA VAL A 288 20.89 -16.81 -12.17
C VAL A 288 20.87 -17.59 -13.49
N ARG A 289 21.93 -18.35 -13.77
CA ARG A 289 22.12 -19.06 -15.05
C ARG A 289 21.33 -20.36 -15.12
N LEU A 290 20.03 -20.26 -15.40
CA LEU A 290 19.15 -21.41 -15.62
C LEU A 290 19.18 -21.91 -17.06
N SER A 291 18.92 -23.21 -17.27
CA SER A 291 18.57 -23.74 -18.59
C SER A 291 17.25 -23.10 -19.08
N PRO A 292 16.96 -23.08 -20.39
CA PRO A 292 15.69 -22.54 -20.88
C PRO A 292 14.46 -23.22 -20.25
N ALA A 293 14.50 -24.54 -20.06
CA ALA A 293 13.40 -25.29 -19.44
C ALA A 293 13.24 -24.93 -17.94
N ASP A 294 14.35 -24.86 -17.20
CA ASP A 294 14.36 -24.45 -15.80
C ASP A 294 13.89 -23.00 -15.63
N ARG A 295 14.27 -22.11 -16.55
CA ARG A 295 13.81 -20.71 -16.58
C ARG A 295 12.30 -20.63 -16.81
N THR A 296 11.76 -21.38 -17.77
CA THR A 296 10.30 -21.44 -18.00
C THR A 296 9.57 -21.94 -16.76
N ARG A 297 10.07 -23.02 -16.11
CA ARG A 297 9.47 -23.53 -14.87
C ARG A 297 9.57 -22.51 -13.72
N SER A 298 10.71 -21.83 -13.60
CA SER A 298 10.90 -20.77 -12.61
C SER A 298 9.92 -19.62 -12.80
N ASN A 299 9.66 -19.21 -14.05
CA ASN A 299 8.69 -18.17 -14.36
C ASN A 299 7.26 -18.64 -14.05
N GLN A 300 6.90 -19.89 -14.34
CA GLN A 300 5.59 -20.46 -13.97
C GLN A 300 5.36 -20.45 -12.46
N VAL A 301 6.39 -20.81 -11.66
CA VAL A 301 6.31 -20.71 -10.21
C VAL A 301 6.11 -19.26 -9.77
N TYR A 302 6.79 -18.31 -10.42
CA TYR A 302 6.63 -16.89 -10.13
C TYR A 302 5.23 -16.36 -10.46
N ASP A 303 4.63 -16.84 -11.55
CA ASP A 303 3.24 -16.54 -11.93
C ASP A 303 2.24 -17.11 -10.91
N HIS A 304 2.44 -18.36 -10.47
CA HIS A 304 1.60 -19.01 -9.46
C HIS A 304 1.74 -18.36 -8.07
N TRP A 305 2.94 -17.91 -7.71
CA TRP A 305 3.19 -17.13 -6.49
C TRP A 305 2.36 -15.83 -6.51
N ALA A 306 2.42 -15.09 -7.61
CA ALA A 306 1.63 -13.89 -7.82
C ALA A 306 0.11 -14.13 -7.82
N GLN A 307 -0.36 -15.20 -8.47
CA GLN A 307 -1.79 -15.59 -8.45
C GLN A 307 -2.29 -15.98 -7.06
N SER A 308 -1.41 -16.51 -6.20
CA SER A 308 -1.78 -16.83 -4.81
C SER A 308 -2.01 -15.57 -3.98
N LEU A 309 -1.16 -14.54 -4.19
CA LEU A 309 -1.33 -13.23 -3.57
C LEU A 309 -2.65 -12.58 -4.00
N ASP A 310 -2.94 -12.52 -5.31
CA ASP A 310 -4.23 -12.05 -5.85
C ASP A 310 -5.43 -12.80 -5.22
N GLY A 311 -5.34 -14.12 -5.06
CA GLY A 311 -6.36 -14.91 -4.37
C GLY A 311 -6.57 -14.51 -2.90
N TYR A 312 -5.49 -14.22 -2.17
CA TYR A 312 -5.56 -13.71 -0.79
C TYR A 312 -6.14 -12.29 -0.75
N GLU A 313 -5.74 -11.41 -1.65
CA GLU A 313 -6.18 -10.01 -1.72
C GLU A 313 -7.66 -9.88 -2.14
N GLN A 314 -8.16 -10.82 -2.96
CA GLN A 314 -9.58 -10.95 -3.28
C GLN A 314 -10.41 -11.48 -2.11
N SER A 315 -9.77 -12.23 -1.21
CA SER A 315 -10.47 -12.89 -0.12
C SER A 315 -11.18 -11.90 0.78
N VAL A 316 -12.19 -12.39 1.49
CA VAL A 316 -12.93 -11.61 2.48
C VAL A 316 -12.09 -11.18 3.70
N GLN A 317 -10.82 -11.56 3.77
CA GLN A 317 -9.87 -11.10 4.78
C GLN A 317 -9.25 -9.74 4.43
N VAL A 318 -9.19 -9.42 3.13
CA VAL A 318 -8.61 -8.19 2.59
C VAL A 318 -9.72 -7.32 1.97
N SER A 319 -10.56 -7.91 1.13
CA SER A 319 -11.63 -7.23 0.40
C SER A 319 -13.00 -7.65 0.93
N ALA A 320 -13.32 -7.23 2.16
CA ALA A 320 -14.39 -7.81 2.97
C ALA A 320 -15.82 -7.34 2.64
N PHE A 321 -15.99 -6.18 1.99
CA PHE A 321 -17.28 -5.51 1.77
C PHE A 321 -18.15 -5.45 3.04
N SER A 322 -17.53 -4.92 4.10
CA SER A 322 -18.02 -5.02 5.47
C SER A 322 -18.19 -3.67 6.17
N SER A 323 -18.21 -2.58 5.42
CA SER A 323 -18.26 -1.21 5.94
C SER A 323 -19.67 -0.82 6.44
N LYS A 324 -19.78 0.35 7.09
CA LYS A 324 -21.08 0.96 7.43
C LYS A 324 -21.90 1.22 6.16
N PHE A 325 -21.25 1.64 5.08
CA PHE A 325 -21.92 1.87 3.81
C PHE A 325 -22.47 0.57 3.21
N ASP A 326 -21.75 -0.55 3.32
CA ASP A 326 -22.27 -1.86 2.88
C ASP A 326 -23.47 -2.31 3.72
N ALA A 327 -23.50 -1.98 5.02
CA ALA A 327 -24.67 -2.20 5.87
C ALA A 327 -25.86 -1.31 5.48
N PHE A 328 -25.59 -0.04 5.12
CA PHE A 328 -26.59 0.90 4.61
C PHE A 328 -27.24 0.40 3.32
N LEU A 329 -26.44 -0.08 2.36
CA LEU A 329 -26.96 -0.66 1.11
C LEU A 329 -27.86 -1.90 1.32
N LYS A 330 -27.77 -2.55 2.48
CA LYS A 330 -28.56 -3.74 2.87
C LYS A 330 -29.70 -3.43 3.84
N ASP A 331 -30.02 -2.15 4.06
CA ASP A 331 -30.99 -1.68 5.05
C ASP A 331 -30.71 -2.20 6.48
N LYS A 332 -29.42 -2.42 6.80
CA LYS A 332 -28.94 -2.85 8.12
C LYS A 332 -28.30 -1.73 8.93
N TYR A 333 -28.13 -0.56 8.33
CA TYR A 333 -27.62 0.63 8.98
C TYR A 333 -28.30 1.87 8.40
N THR A 334 -28.63 2.82 9.26
CA THR A 334 -29.09 4.14 8.83
C THR A 334 -27.93 5.11 9.02
N LEU A 335 -27.46 5.70 7.91
CA LEU A 335 -26.44 6.75 7.96
C LEU A 335 -26.88 7.88 8.89
N THR A 336 -25.96 8.42 9.68
CA THR A 336 -26.23 9.63 10.47
C THR A 336 -26.53 10.82 9.55
N ALA A 337 -27.05 11.92 10.11
CA ALA A 337 -27.36 13.11 9.32
C ALA A 337 -26.13 13.64 8.55
N ASP A 338 -24.96 13.68 9.19
CA ASP A 338 -23.72 14.14 8.54
C ASP A 338 -23.16 13.10 7.56
N GLU A 339 -23.21 11.80 7.87
CA GLU A 339 -22.81 10.74 6.94
C GLU A 339 -23.68 10.76 5.67
N LYS A 340 -24.99 10.97 5.80
CA LYS A 340 -25.93 11.08 4.68
C LYS A 340 -25.72 12.36 3.87
N ALA A 341 -25.56 13.50 4.54
CA ALA A 341 -25.26 14.77 3.87
C ALA A 341 -23.94 14.67 3.09
N GLY A 342 -22.91 14.05 3.67
CA GLY A 342 -21.64 13.76 3.02
C GLY A 342 -21.80 12.89 1.78
N TYR A 343 -22.62 11.84 1.86
CA TYR A 343 -22.91 10.98 0.71
C TYR A 343 -23.63 11.73 -0.43
N ASP A 344 -24.56 12.63 -0.09
CA ASP A 344 -25.25 13.46 -1.08
C ASP A 344 -24.30 14.49 -1.72
N LEU A 345 -23.41 15.08 -0.94
CA LEU A 345 -22.36 15.97 -1.44
C LEU A 345 -21.39 15.23 -2.35
N PHE A 346 -20.93 14.03 -1.96
CA PHE A 346 -20.02 13.19 -2.74
C PHE A 346 -20.55 12.90 -4.15
N ARG A 347 -21.87 12.68 -4.28
CA ARG A 347 -22.51 12.40 -5.57
C ARG A 347 -22.98 13.64 -6.32
N GLY A 348 -23.27 14.71 -5.60
CA GLY A 348 -23.76 15.97 -6.14
C GLY A 348 -22.65 17.02 -6.18
N LYS A 349 -22.74 18.01 -5.30
CA LYS A 349 -21.90 19.22 -5.33
C LYS A 349 -20.39 18.95 -5.31
N GLY A 350 -19.94 17.94 -4.57
CA GLY A 350 -18.53 17.58 -4.50
C GLY A 350 -18.00 16.86 -5.76
N ASN A 351 -18.89 16.45 -6.67
CA ASN A 351 -18.59 15.78 -7.93
C ASN A 351 -17.65 14.56 -7.82
N CYS A 352 -17.45 14.00 -6.62
CA CYS A 352 -16.48 12.93 -6.39
C CYS A 352 -16.89 11.65 -7.14
N ASN A 353 -18.19 11.44 -7.32
CA ASN A 353 -18.78 10.31 -8.03
C ASN A 353 -18.60 10.37 -9.56
N SER A 354 -17.92 11.37 -10.12
CA SER A 354 -17.50 11.37 -11.53
C SER A 354 -16.37 10.37 -11.78
N CYS A 355 -15.50 10.18 -10.78
CA CYS A 355 -14.33 9.30 -10.82
C CYS A 355 -14.41 8.18 -9.78
N HIS A 356 -14.99 8.42 -8.60
CA HIS A 356 -15.10 7.43 -7.52
C HIS A 356 -16.49 6.80 -7.46
N LEU A 357 -16.83 6.03 -8.50
CA LEU A 357 -18.18 5.51 -8.75
C LEU A 357 -18.76 4.68 -7.58
N ASP A 358 -19.89 5.13 -7.05
CA ASP A 358 -20.65 4.53 -5.95
C ASP A 358 -21.58 3.40 -6.40
N GLY A 359 -21.50 3.01 -7.68
CA GLY A 359 -22.22 1.87 -8.26
C GLY A 359 -23.74 2.01 -8.26
N ARG A 360 -24.29 3.21 -8.11
CA ARG A 360 -25.73 3.49 -8.29
C ARG A 360 -25.96 4.20 -9.62
N SER A 361 -27.21 4.23 -10.11
CA SER A 361 -27.54 5.11 -11.24
C SER A 361 -27.35 6.59 -10.83
N THR A 362 -27.26 7.48 -11.82
CA THR A 362 -26.90 8.89 -11.64
C THR A 362 -27.73 9.57 -10.56
N ALA A 363 -27.04 10.07 -9.53
CA ALA A 363 -27.57 11.10 -8.66
C ALA A 363 -27.97 12.34 -9.48
N PRO A 364 -28.86 13.20 -8.97
CA PRO A 364 -29.18 14.48 -9.58
C PRO A 364 -27.90 15.26 -9.89
N ALA A 365 -27.71 15.63 -11.15
CA ALA A 365 -26.55 16.43 -11.55
C ALA A 365 -26.51 17.75 -10.73
N PRO A 366 -25.33 18.33 -10.46
CA PRO A 366 -25.23 19.64 -9.81
C PRO A 366 -26.04 20.74 -10.50
N THR A 367 -26.24 20.61 -11.82
CA THR A 367 -27.03 21.50 -12.67
C THR A 367 -28.55 21.26 -12.60
N ALA A 368 -28.99 20.15 -12.01
CA ALA A 368 -30.39 19.77 -11.85
C ALA A 368 -30.63 19.05 -10.50
N PRO A 369 -30.37 19.72 -9.36
CA PRO A 369 -30.35 19.12 -8.01
C PRO A 369 -31.73 18.66 -7.50
N THR A 370 -32.81 18.98 -8.23
CA THR A 370 -34.19 18.59 -7.91
C THR A 370 -34.67 17.36 -8.65
N SER A 371 -33.84 16.76 -9.52
CA SER A 371 -34.21 15.50 -10.15
C SER A 371 -34.31 14.37 -9.12
N GLU A 372 -35.17 13.39 -9.39
CA GLU A 372 -35.33 12.24 -8.50
C GLU A 372 -34.15 11.28 -8.71
N ASP A 373 -33.47 10.91 -7.62
CA ASP A 373 -32.47 9.84 -7.64
C ASP A 373 -33.18 8.51 -7.91
N THR A 374 -33.16 8.10 -9.17
CA THR A 374 -33.76 6.84 -9.63
C THR A 374 -32.84 5.64 -9.41
N GLY A 375 -31.64 5.86 -8.82
CA GLY A 375 -30.57 4.89 -8.73
C GLY A 375 -30.85 3.77 -7.77
N VAL A 376 -31.48 2.71 -8.28
CA VAL A 376 -31.36 1.36 -7.73
C VAL A 376 -29.85 1.04 -7.64
N ALA A 377 -29.40 0.52 -6.50
CA ALA A 377 -28.03 0.04 -6.39
C ALA A 377 -27.78 -1.01 -7.48
N ALA A 378 -26.65 -0.93 -8.18
CA ALA A 378 -26.26 -2.01 -9.08
C ALA A 378 -26.22 -3.33 -8.29
N SER A 379 -26.42 -4.46 -8.98
CA SER A 379 -26.35 -5.80 -8.36
C SER A 379 -24.94 -6.19 -7.88
N THR A 380 -23.98 -5.25 -7.94
CA THR A 380 -22.57 -5.40 -7.58
C THR A 380 -22.21 -4.39 -6.50
N ASN A 381 -21.45 -4.80 -5.49
CA ASN A 381 -20.95 -3.88 -4.47
C ASN A 381 -20.06 -2.81 -5.11
N PRO A 382 -20.22 -1.52 -4.75
CA PRO A 382 -19.50 -0.45 -5.41
C PRO A 382 -18.04 -0.42 -5.00
N LEU A 383 -17.14 -0.18 -5.95
CA LEU A 383 -15.69 -0.15 -5.70
C LEU A 383 -15.17 1.28 -5.50
N PHE A 384 -15.97 2.32 -5.73
CA PHE A 384 -15.59 3.72 -5.57
C PHE A 384 -14.37 4.11 -6.41
N THR A 385 -14.34 3.66 -7.65
CA THR A 385 -13.37 3.99 -8.69
C THR A 385 -14.00 3.77 -10.06
N CYS A 386 -13.60 4.56 -11.04
CA CYS A 386 -13.92 4.38 -12.45
C CYS A 386 -12.90 3.48 -13.16
N PHE A 387 -11.85 3.03 -12.45
CA PHE A 387 -10.68 2.33 -12.97
C PHE A 387 -9.83 3.13 -13.96
N GLY A 388 -10.13 4.41 -14.16
CA GLY A 388 -9.36 5.31 -15.03
C GLY A 388 -8.13 5.89 -14.34
N SER A 389 -7.52 6.87 -15.01
CA SER A 389 -6.43 7.69 -14.47
C SER A 389 -6.73 9.18 -14.69
N ALA A 390 -6.24 10.04 -13.81
CA ALA A 390 -6.42 11.49 -13.89
C ALA A 390 -5.18 12.23 -13.36
N ASN A 391 -4.91 13.42 -13.90
CA ASN A 391 -3.93 14.33 -13.32
C ASN A 391 -4.66 15.40 -12.52
N GLU A 392 -4.66 15.27 -11.20
CA GLU A 392 -5.33 16.18 -10.26
C GLU A 392 -4.47 17.41 -9.91
N GLY A 393 -3.31 17.59 -10.55
CA GLY A 393 -2.46 18.76 -10.38
C GLY A 393 -1.75 18.83 -9.04
N LEU A 394 -1.35 17.68 -8.49
CA LEU A 394 -0.70 17.63 -7.19
C LEU A 394 0.70 18.28 -7.26
N PRO A 395 1.09 19.12 -6.27
CA PRO A 395 2.44 19.66 -6.22
C PRO A 395 3.51 18.59 -6.03
N LEU A 396 4.72 18.89 -6.51
CA LEU A 396 5.91 18.10 -6.21
C LEU A 396 6.12 18.07 -4.69
N ASN A 397 6.30 16.89 -4.10
CA ASN A 397 6.57 16.77 -2.68
C ASN A 397 8.10 16.67 -2.46
N PRO A 398 8.78 17.73 -2.03
CA PRO A 398 10.25 17.72 -1.88
C PRO A 398 10.72 16.74 -0.80
N ARG A 399 9.81 16.17 -0.01
CA ARG A 399 10.18 15.17 0.98
C ARG A 399 10.27 13.75 0.45
N ASP A 400 9.81 13.50 -0.78
CA ASP A 400 9.96 12.18 -1.39
C ASP A 400 11.46 11.84 -1.48
N ALA A 401 11.84 10.74 -0.84
CA ALA A 401 13.23 10.34 -0.74
C ALA A 401 13.90 10.17 -2.11
N ILE A 402 13.14 9.77 -3.15
CA ILE A 402 13.71 9.48 -4.47
C ILE A 402 14.52 10.64 -5.03
N TYR A 403 14.16 11.89 -4.77
CA TYR A 403 14.87 13.07 -5.31
C TYR A 403 16.29 13.24 -4.79
N TYR A 404 16.63 12.58 -3.67
CA TYR A 404 17.94 12.65 -3.04
C TYR A 404 18.82 11.42 -3.35
N GLN A 405 18.28 10.38 -3.99
CA GLN A 405 19.02 9.13 -4.27
C GLN A 405 19.83 9.19 -5.58
N ASN A 406 20.53 10.31 -5.82
CA ASN A 406 21.28 10.60 -7.04
C ASN A 406 22.79 10.30 -6.96
N THR A 407 23.21 9.65 -5.88
CA THR A 407 24.58 9.16 -5.69
C THR A 407 24.57 7.65 -5.53
N PRO A 408 25.64 6.96 -5.97
CA PRO A 408 25.73 5.52 -5.86
C PRO A 408 25.85 5.09 -4.40
N ASP A 409 25.17 4.02 -4.06
CA ASP A 409 25.28 3.39 -2.74
C ASP A 409 26.47 2.42 -2.64
N GLN A 410 26.57 1.68 -1.54
CA GLN A 410 27.66 0.71 -1.32
C GLN A 410 27.69 -0.45 -2.33
N PHE A 411 26.62 -0.65 -3.11
CA PHE A 411 26.56 -1.63 -4.19
C PHE A 411 26.85 -1.02 -5.56
N GLY A 412 27.13 0.28 -5.64
CA GLY A 412 27.35 1.02 -6.88
C GLY A 412 26.06 1.35 -7.63
N PHE A 413 24.91 1.26 -6.97
CA PHE A 413 23.61 1.53 -7.58
C PHE A 413 23.14 2.96 -7.25
N THR A 414 22.67 3.69 -8.27
CA THR A 414 22.05 5.00 -8.12
C THR A 414 20.57 4.88 -8.47
N ALA A 415 19.67 5.08 -7.50
CA ALA A 415 18.24 4.87 -7.71
C ALA A 415 17.59 5.94 -8.59
N ASN A 416 18.03 7.19 -8.46
CA ASN A 416 17.53 8.30 -9.25
C ASN A 416 18.69 9.21 -9.69
N PRO A 417 19.40 8.88 -10.79
CA PRO A 417 20.53 9.68 -11.26
C PRO A 417 20.15 11.14 -11.57
N ASP A 418 18.88 11.41 -11.90
CA ASP A 418 18.40 12.73 -12.26
C ASP A 418 18.10 13.63 -11.04
N GLY A 419 17.98 13.05 -9.84
CA GLY A 419 17.63 13.79 -8.63
C GLY A 419 16.37 14.64 -8.84
N PHE A 420 16.44 15.94 -8.58
CA PHE A 420 15.35 16.89 -8.82
C PHE A 420 15.08 17.22 -10.30
N ALA A 421 15.79 16.65 -11.27
CA ALA A 421 15.39 16.68 -12.69
C ALA A 421 14.40 15.55 -13.04
N PHE A 422 14.24 14.57 -12.15
CA PHE A 422 13.19 13.56 -12.27
C PHE A 422 11.80 14.20 -12.12
N ARG A 423 10.85 13.79 -12.96
CA ARG A 423 9.43 14.13 -12.86
C ARG A 423 8.62 12.86 -13.00
N ASP A 424 7.67 12.66 -12.09
CA ASP A 424 6.79 11.51 -12.19
C ASP A 424 5.65 11.77 -13.18
N LEU A 425 5.84 11.38 -14.45
CA LEU A 425 4.79 11.52 -15.48
C LEU A 425 3.71 10.44 -15.38
N GLY A 426 3.75 9.58 -14.36
CA GLY A 426 2.71 8.58 -14.13
C GLY A 426 2.54 7.62 -15.32
N LEU A 427 1.29 7.49 -15.79
CA LEU A 427 0.95 6.65 -16.94
C LEU A 427 1.76 7.01 -18.19
N GLY A 428 2.08 8.30 -18.39
CA GLY A 428 2.90 8.75 -19.52
C GLY A 428 4.29 8.13 -19.57
N THR A 429 5.00 8.05 -18.42
CA THR A 429 6.30 7.36 -18.33
C THR A 429 6.15 5.88 -18.66
N PHE A 430 5.10 5.21 -18.17
CA PHE A 430 4.86 3.80 -18.50
C PHE A 430 4.64 3.57 -19.99
N LEU A 431 3.79 4.38 -20.64
CA LEU A 431 3.52 4.22 -22.08
C LEU A 431 4.79 4.39 -22.93
N ARG A 432 5.75 5.21 -22.47
CA ARG A 432 7.07 5.41 -23.09
C ARG A 432 8.09 4.31 -22.75
N SER A 433 7.76 3.36 -21.87
CA SER A 433 8.72 2.43 -21.26
C SER A 433 9.91 3.17 -20.61
N GLY A 434 9.62 4.32 -20.00
CA GLY A 434 10.63 5.21 -19.44
C GLY A 434 11.29 4.69 -18.15
N PRO A 435 12.33 5.37 -17.65
CA PRO A 435 13.07 4.98 -16.46
C PRO A 435 12.19 4.74 -15.23
N GLY A 436 12.50 3.69 -14.47
CA GLY A 436 11.75 3.32 -13.26
C GLY A 436 10.28 2.92 -13.53
N SER A 437 9.97 2.48 -14.75
CA SER A 437 8.69 1.87 -15.13
C SER A 437 8.94 0.54 -15.86
N TRP A 438 7.87 -0.10 -16.31
CA TRP A 438 7.91 -1.38 -17.02
C TRP A 438 7.83 -1.20 -18.53
N PRO A 439 8.31 -2.17 -19.32
CA PRO A 439 8.07 -2.17 -20.76
C PRO A 439 6.58 -2.11 -21.07
N ASN A 440 6.19 -1.15 -21.89
CA ASN A 440 4.85 -1.07 -22.45
C ASN A 440 4.62 -2.29 -23.38
N PRO A 441 3.60 -3.13 -23.11
CA PRO A 441 3.33 -4.32 -23.92
C PRO A 441 2.71 -4.00 -25.28
N ASN A 442 2.25 -2.77 -25.51
CA ASN A 442 1.60 -2.35 -26.75
C ASN A 442 2.21 -1.05 -27.29
N ALA A 443 3.05 -1.19 -28.31
CA ALA A 443 3.71 -0.06 -28.98
C ALA A 443 2.73 0.97 -29.56
N SER A 444 1.46 0.60 -29.85
CA SER A 444 0.45 1.56 -30.32
C SER A 444 0.01 2.57 -29.27
N TRP A 445 0.36 2.35 -28.00
CA TRP A 445 0.06 3.29 -26.90
C TRP A 445 1.11 4.38 -26.73
N ILE A 446 2.33 4.21 -27.27
CA ILE A 446 3.41 5.20 -27.15
C ILE A 446 2.96 6.60 -27.61
N PRO A 447 2.24 6.76 -28.76
CA PRO A 447 1.76 8.08 -29.18
C PRO A 447 0.73 8.73 -28.23
N GLN A 448 0.11 7.96 -27.33
CA GLN A 448 -0.83 8.45 -26.32
C GLN A 448 -0.14 8.95 -25.05
N ALA A 449 1.13 8.61 -24.82
CA ALA A 449 1.86 9.04 -23.62
C ALA A 449 1.74 10.53 -23.27
N PRO A 450 1.85 11.50 -24.21
CA PRO A 450 1.75 12.91 -23.87
C PRO A 450 0.36 13.36 -23.41
N THR A 451 -0.71 12.65 -23.82
CA THR A 451 -2.08 12.96 -23.39
C THR A 451 -2.39 12.44 -21.99
N VAL A 452 -1.49 11.63 -21.43
CA VAL A 452 -1.63 11.03 -20.09
C VAL A 452 -0.45 11.34 -19.16
N ASP A 453 0.50 12.20 -19.58
CA ASP A 453 1.56 12.69 -18.70
C ASP A 453 0.95 13.35 -17.46
N GLY A 454 1.40 12.91 -16.28
CA GLY A 454 0.92 13.33 -14.96
C GLY A 454 -0.31 12.58 -14.46
N GLN A 455 -0.94 11.73 -15.27
CA GLN A 455 -2.10 10.96 -14.84
C GLN A 455 -1.70 9.82 -13.92
N MET A 456 -2.45 9.69 -12.82
CA MET A 456 -2.34 8.61 -11.85
C MET A 456 -3.66 7.87 -11.74
N GLN A 457 -3.60 6.56 -11.45
CA GLN A 457 -4.76 5.70 -11.29
C GLN A 457 -5.72 6.24 -10.22
N VAL A 458 -6.99 6.30 -10.56
CA VAL A 458 -8.07 6.58 -9.63
C VAL A 458 -8.23 5.37 -8.70
N SER A 459 -7.62 5.43 -7.52
CA SER A 459 -7.75 4.38 -6.52
C SER A 459 -9.20 4.24 -6.05
N SER A 460 -9.61 3.05 -5.57
CA SER A 460 -10.86 2.90 -4.83
C SER A 460 -10.96 3.95 -3.70
N ALA A 461 -12.14 4.34 -3.21
CA ALA A 461 -12.27 5.10 -1.95
C ALA A 461 -12.48 4.22 -0.69
N ARG A 462 -12.68 2.90 -0.85
CA ARG A 462 -12.95 1.99 0.28
C ARG A 462 -11.77 1.87 1.24
N ASN A 463 -11.98 1.99 2.54
CA ASN A 463 -10.91 1.99 3.54
C ASN A 463 -9.93 3.16 3.46
N VAL A 464 -10.25 4.24 2.74
CA VAL A 464 -9.40 5.45 2.71
C VAL A 464 -9.16 6.03 4.11
N ALA A 465 -10.11 5.82 5.03
CA ALA A 465 -10.03 6.24 6.43
C ALA A 465 -9.57 5.15 7.40
N MET A 466 -9.20 3.94 6.94
CA MET A 466 -8.85 2.86 7.85
C MET A 466 -7.55 3.15 8.60
N THR A 467 -7.64 3.08 9.92
CA THR A 467 -6.51 3.19 10.86
C THR A 467 -6.65 2.14 11.97
N PRO A 468 -5.60 1.91 12.78
CA PRO A 468 -5.68 1.07 13.96
C PRO A 468 -6.71 1.61 14.95
N ALA A 469 -7.46 0.73 15.62
CA ALA A 469 -8.52 1.14 16.56
C ALA A 469 -8.02 2.05 17.70
N GLN A 470 -6.76 1.87 18.14
CA GLN A 470 -6.16 2.71 19.18
C GLN A 470 -5.79 4.13 18.70
N CYS A 471 -5.73 4.34 17.37
CA CYS A 471 -5.44 5.61 16.72
C CYS A 471 -6.55 5.94 15.68
N PRO A 472 -7.81 6.12 16.11
CA PRO A 472 -9.00 5.95 15.26
C PRO A 472 -9.31 7.11 14.31
N THR A 473 -8.49 8.15 14.29
CA THR A 473 -8.76 9.37 13.53
C THR A 473 -7.49 9.83 12.83
N THR A 474 -7.62 10.47 11.68
CA THR A 474 -6.62 11.36 11.06
C THR A 474 -7.09 12.82 11.17
N GLU A 475 -8.24 13.05 11.80
CA GLU A 475 -9.05 14.27 11.67
C GLU A 475 -9.25 14.98 13.03
N ALA A 476 -8.54 14.58 14.08
CA ALA A 476 -8.70 15.14 15.42
C ALA A 476 -7.35 15.42 16.08
N PRO A 477 -7.29 16.33 17.08
CA PRO A 477 -6.07 16.55 17.87
C PRO A 477 -5.74 15.37 18.81
N GLY A 478 -6.63 14.38 18.91
CA GLY A 478 -6.50 13.19 19.76
C GLY A 478 -5.48 12.17 19.22
N PRO A 479 -5.35 10.99 19.84
CA PRO A 479 -4.45 9.96 19.32
C PRO A 479 -4.85 9.60 17.88
N TYR A 480 -3.98 9.93 16.93
CA TYR A 480 -4.22 9.74 15.50
C TYR A 480 -3.12 8.89 14.86
N PHE A 481 -3.48 8.16 13.80
CA PHE A 481 -2.49 7.48 12.96
C PHE A 481 -2.21 8.38 11.77
N GLN A 482 -0.96 8.78 11.55
CA GLN A 482 -0.63 9.57 10.37
C GLN A 482 -0.78 8.74 9.10
N LYS A 483 -1.74 9.11 8.26
CA LYS A 483 -1.83 8.63 6.88
C LYS A 483 -1.21 9.64 5.92
N GLU A 484 -0.98 9.22 4.70
CA GLU A 484 -0.67 10.10 3.58
C GLU A 484 -1.54 9.72 2.39
N PHE A 485 -1.80 10.69 1.53
CA PHE A 485 -2.76 10.58 0.44
C PHE A 485 -2.14 11.04 -0.88
N PHE A 486 -2.74 10.59 -1.98
CA PHE A 486 -2.20 10.65 -3.33
C PHE A 486 -0.88 9.88 -3.52
N HIS A 487 -0.41 9.85 -4.77
CA HIS A 487 0.74 9.07 -5.20
C HIS A 487 2.06 9.50 -4.54
N ASN A 488 2.26 10.78 -4.21
CA ASN A 488 3.51 11.29 -3.61
C ASN A 488 3.35 11.71 -2.13
N GLY A 489 2.21 11.39 -1.52
CA GLY A 489 1.97 11.59 -0.10
C GLY A 489 1.93 13.06 0.33
N TYR A 490 1.82 14.02 -0.59
CA TYR A 490 1.80 15.44 -0.24
C TYR A 490 0.70 15.79 0.76
N ILE A 491 -0.46 15.15 0.67
CA ILE A 491 -1.61 15.38 1.54
C ILE A 491 -1.59 14.46 2.76
N LYS A 492 -1.95 14.97 3.95
CA LYS A 492 -1.70 14.30 5.25
C LYS A 492 -2.95 14.03 6.10
N SER A 493 -4.14 14.42 5.65
CA SER A 493 -5.43 14.11 6.29
C SER A 493 -6.53 13.99 5.23
N LEU A 494 -7.67 13.36 5.58
CA LEU A 494 -8.85 13.36 4.72
C LEU A 494 -9.43 14.76 4.57
N LYS A 495 -9.36 15.60 5.62
CA LYS A 495 -9.73 17.01 5.52
C LYS A 495 -8.93 17.72 4.45
N GLN A 496 -7.61 17.60 4.45
CA GLN A 496 -6.77 18.20 3.41
C GLN A 496 -7.04 17.59 2.03
N LEU A 497 -7.34 16.29 1.95
CA LEU A 497 -7.70 15.63 0.70
C LEU A 497 -8.96 16.23 0.08
N VAL A 498 -10.04 16.33 0.85
CA VAL A 498 -11.29 16.95 0.39
C VAL A 498 -11.08 18.44 0.11
N HIS A 499 -10.30 19.14 0.93
CA HIS A 499 -10.01 20.56 0.76
C HIS A 499 -9.23 20.86 -0.54
N PHE A 500 -8.28 20.00 -0.90
CA PHE A 500 -7.55 20.09 -2.16
C PHE A 500 -8.50 20.00 -3.36
N TYR A 501 -9.36 18.98 -3.40
CA TYR A 501 -10.39 18.85 -4.43
C TYR A 501 -11.38 20.01 -4.44
N ASN A 502 -11.64 20.65 -3.30
CA ASN A 502 -12.55 21.78 -3.21
C ASN A 502 -11.95 23.09 -3.74
N THR A 503 -10.64 23.30 -3.53
CA THR A 503 -10.07 24.66 -3.59
C THR A 503 -8.85 24.83 -4.49
N ARG A 504 -8.23 23.78 -5.04
CA ARG A 504 -6.97 23.94 -5.80
C ARG A 504 -7.06 24.96 -6.95
N ASP A 505 -8.20 25.04 -7.62
CA ASP A 505 -8.45 25.92 -8.78
C ASP A 505 -9.23 27.18 -8.40
N LYS A 506 -9.63 27.29 -7.14
CA LYS A 506 -10.34 28.46 -6.62
C LYS A 506 -9.42 29.67 -6.58
N LYS A 507 -9.92 30.81 -7.08
CA LYS A 507 -9.18 32.07 -7.06
C LYS A 507 -8.70 32.41 -5.64
N GLY A 508 -7.40 32.61 -5.50
CA GLY A 508 -6.75 32.95 -4.22
C GLY A 508 -6.19 31.75 -3.47
N TYR A 509 -6.27 30.54 -4.01
CA TYR A 509 -5.68 29.34 -3.42
C TYR A 509 -4.50 28.81 -4.23
N ALA A 510 -4.52 28.88 -5.56
CA ALA A 510 -3.37 28.51 -6.41
C ALA A 510 -2.31 29.63 -6.43
N TYR A 511 -1.04 29.27 -6.23
CA TYR A 511 0.09 30.19 -6.29
C TYR A 511 1.20 29.69 -7.22
N PRO A 512 1.85 30.59 -7.99
CA PRO A 512 2.95 30.24 -8.88
C PRO A 512 4.27 30.09 -8.10
N VAL A 513 4.29 29.15 -7.16
CA VAL A 513 5.42 28.84 -6.28
C VAL A 513 5.61 27.34 -6.21
N THR A 514 6.80 26.89 -5.83
CA THR A 514 7.05 25.48 -5.50
C THR A 514 6.75 25.20 -4.03
N SER A 515 6.58 23.93 -3.67
CA SER A 515 6.33 23.51 -2.29
C SER A 515 7.36 24.10 -1.32
N GLY A 516 6.87 24.52 -0.14
CA GLY A 516 7.64 25.23 0.88
C GLY A 516 7.87 26.73 0.61
N HIS A 517 7.32 27.31 -0.45
CA HIS A 517 7.50 28.74 -0.81
C HIS A 517 6.19 29.55 -0.85
N CYS A 518 5.15 29.08 -0.16
CA CYS A 518 3.89 29.80 -0.07
C CYS A 518 4.08 31.25 0.48
N PRO A 519 3.33 32.25 -0.05
CA PRO A 519 3.51 33.64 0.34
C PRO A 519 3.30 33.89 1.84
N PRO A 520 3.97 34.90 2.43
CA PRO A 520 3.74 35.28 3.82
C PRO A 520 2.26 35.54 4.11
N GLY A 521 1.76 34.99 5.22
CA GLY A 521 0.36 35.11 5.63
C GLY A 521 -0.56 34.01 5.08
N THR A 522 -0.05 33.14 4.20
CA THR A 522 -0.73 31.90 3.78
C THR A 522 -0.13 30.69 4.48
N THR A 523 -0.83 29.57 4.40
CA THR A 523 -0.54 28.26 4.95
C THR A 523 -0.69 27.23 3.83
N GLU A 524 0.44 26.66 3.40
CA GLU A 524 0.46 25.62 2.37
C GLU A 524 -0.47 24.45 2.72
N ARG A 525 -1.16 23.84 1.75
CA ARG A 525 -2.21 22.81 1.97
C ARG A 525 -3.50 23.28 2.63
N VAL A 526 -3.63 24.57 2.90
CA VAL A 526 -4.86 25.18 3.43
C VAL A 526 -5.32 26.27 2.46
N ASP A 527 -4.68 27.43 2.48
CA ASP A 527 -5.04 28.56 1.61
C ASP A 527 -3.93 28.88 0.61
N CYS A 528 -2.94 27.99 0.45
CA CYS A 528 -1.94 28.04 -0.60
C CYS A 528 -1.65 26.64 -1.17
N TRP A 529 -1.89 26.47 -2.47
CA TRP A 529 -1.49 25.33 -3.27
C TRP A 529 -0.36 25.76 -4.21
N PRO A 530 0.85 25.19 -4.04
CA PRO A 530 1.94 25.35 -4.99
C PRO A 530 1.57 24.81 -6.38
N GLU A 531 2.43 25.07 -7.36
CA GLU A 531 2.23 24.60 -8.72
C GLU A 531 2.26 23.06 -8.81
N PRO A 532 1.44 22.47 -9.70
CA PRO A 532 1.48 21.03 -9.97
C PRO A 532 2.87 20.54 -10.38
N GLU A 533 3.27 19.33 -9.97
CA GLU A 533 4.49 18.69 -10.48
C GLU A 533 4.45 18.54 -11.99
N VAL A 534 3.30 18.11 -12.53
CA VAL A 534 3.05 17.98 -13.97
C VAL A 534 1.81 18.80 -14.32
N ARG A 535 1.97 19.81 -15.18
CA ARG A 535 0.88 20.73 -15.58
C ARG A 535 0.09 20.26 -16.79
N ASN A 536 0.55 19.21 -17.47
CA ASN A 536 -0.12 18.66 -18.63
C ASN A 536 -1.37 17.90 -18.20
N ASN A 537 -2.42 17.93 -19.02
CA ASN A 537 -3.59 17.06 -18.88
C ASN A 537 -4.32 17.19 -17.53
N LEU A 538 -4.28 18.37 -16.89
CA LEU A 538 -4.98 18.62 -15.64
C LEU A 538 -6.48 18.35 -15.81
N ASP A 539 -7.02 17.53 -14.93
CA ASP A 539 -8.46 17.30 -14.84
C ASP A 539 -9.10 18.50 -14.14
N MET A 540 -10.05 19.15 -14.81
CA MET A 540 -10.76 20.33 -14.29
C MET A 540 -12.20 20.00 -13.87
N THR A 541 -12.54 18.72 -13.69
CA THR A 541 -13.87 18.29 -13.21
C THR A 541 -14.04 18.52 -11.71
N THR A 542 -12.93 18.68 -10.99
CA THR A 542 -12.85 19.10 -9.59
C THR A 542 -11.90 20.29 -9.46
N GLY A 543 -11.81 20.87 -8.26
CA GLY A 543 -10.82 21.91 -7.92
C GLY A 543 -11.40 23.28 -7.55
N ASP A 544 -12.64 23.58 -7.91
CA ASP A 544 -13.42 24.74 -7.42
C ASP A 544 -14.87 24.30 -7.16
N LEU A 545 -15.06 23.48 -6.13
CA LEU A 545 -16.34 22.81 -5.84
C LEU A 545 -17.31 23.72 -5.06
N GLY A 546 -16.83 24.84 -4.53
CA GLY A 546 -17.61 25.78 -3.73
C GLY A 546 -18.16 25.19 -2.43
N LEU A 547 -17.56 24.10 -1.91
CA LEU A 547 -17.92 23.50 -0.64
C LEU A 547 -17.54 24.43 0.52
N THR A 548 -18.40 24.49 1.52
CA THR A 548 -18.13 25.09 2.83
C THR A 548 -17.31 24.13 3.68
N ASP A 549 -16.65 24.65 4.71
CA ASP A 549 -15.88 23.86 5.68
C ASP A 549 -16.70 22.70 6.28
N LYS A 550 -17.96 22.96 6.62
CA LYS A 550 -18.89 21.94 7.11
C LYS A 550 -19.23 20.87 6.07
N GLU A 551 -19.41 21.26 4.81
CA GLU A 551 -19.68 20.29 3.73
C GLU A 551 -18.46 19.39 3.49
N GLU A 552 -17.24 19.93 3.58
CA GLU A 552 -16.02 19.11 3.52
C GLU A 552 -15.98 18.10 4.66
N ASP A 553 -16.29 18.51 5.90
CA ASP A 553 -16.32 17.62 7.07
C ASP A 553 -17.39 16.53 6.92
N GLN A 554 -18.52 16.85 6.29
CA GLN A 554 -19.57 15.87 5.98
C GLN A 554 -19.08 14.85 4.95
N ILE A 555 -18.38 15.27 3.90
CA ILE A 555 -17.74 14.33 2.96
C ILE A 555 -16.72 13.45 3.70
N VAL A 556 -15.91 14.00 4.58
CA VAL A 556 -14.98 13.22 5.42
C VAL A 556 -15.73 12.20 6.27
N ALA A 557 -16.85 12.58 6.90
CA ALA A 557 -17.70 11.66 7.66
C ALA A 557 -18.25 10.53 6.78
N PHE A 558 -18.65 10.83 5.54
CA PHE A 558 -19.04 9.80 4.56
C PHE A 558 -17.88 8.86 4.21
N LEU A 559 -16.69 9.38 3.89
CA LEU A 559 -15.52 8.55 3.57
C LEU A 559 -15.15 7.59 4.72
N GLN A 560 -15.34 8.01 5.97
CA GLN A 560 -15.16 7.14 7.13
C GLN A 560 -16.14 5.96 7.16
N THR A 561 -17.34 6.10 6.58
CA THR A 561 -18.31 4.99 6.46
C THR A 561 -17.87 3.88 5.51
N LEU A 562 -16.89 4.15 4.64
CA LEU A 562 -16.33 3.20 3.69
C LEU A 562 -15.25 2.29 4.29
N THR A 563 -15.03 2.37 5.61
CA THR A 563 -14.05 1.54 6.34
C THR A 563 -14.64 0.19 6.73
N ASP A 564 -13.99 -0.88 6.29
CA ASP A 564 -14.26 -2.26 6.65
C ASP A 564 -14.05 -2.55 8.14
N GLY A 565 -14.73 -3.60 8.61
CA GLY A 565 -14.74 -4.01 10.01
C GLY A 565 -16.07 -3.78 10.73
N TYR A 566 -17.12 -3.29 10.03
CA TYR A 566 -18.39 -2.93 10.66
C TYR A 566 -19.38 -4.11 10.75
N THR A 567 -19.69 -4.78 9.63
CA THR A 567 -20.62 -5.93 9.63
C THR A 567 -19.95 -7.24 10.02
N ARG A 568 -18.62 -7.30 9.92
CA ARG A 568 -17.77 -8.41 10.36
C ARG A 568 -16.43 -7.84 10.83
N PRO A 569 -15.77 -8.43 11.85
CA PRO A 569 -14.43 -8.04 12.24
C PRO A 569 -13.44 -8.13 11.08
N TYR A 570 -12.56 -7.13 10.97
CA TYR A 570 -11.48 -7.13 9.98
C TYR A 570 -10.26 -7.84 10.56
N PRO A 571 -9.76 -8.93 9.96
CA PRO A 571 -8.65 -9.71 10.50
C PRO A 571 -7.40 -8.85 10.78
N ASN A 572 -6.75 -9.10 11.92
CA ASN A 572 -5.47 -8.48 12.29
C ASN A 572 -5.49 -6.94 12.41
N LYS A 573 -6.66 -6.29 12.42
CA LYS A 573 -6.76 -4.82 12.54
C LYS A 573 -6.55 -4.33 13.96
N ASP A 574 -7.23 -4.94 14.93
CA ASP A 574 -7.40 -4.36 16.26
C ASP A 574 -6.33 -4.84 17.27
N ASP A 575 -5.62 -5.94 16.97
CA ASP A 575 -4.76 -6.63 17.94
C ASP A 575 -3.29 -6.80 17.50
N VAL A 576 -2.94 -6.36 16.29
CA VAL A 576 -1.56 -6.47 15.76
C VAL A 576 -0.78 -5.17 15.90
N TYR A 577 -1.41 -4.01 15.77
CA TYR A 577 -0.68 -2.74 15.84
C TYR A 577 -0.17 -2.46 17.26
N THR A 578 1.14 -2.33 17.39
CA THR A 578 1.85 -2.07 18.66
C THR A 578 2.51 -0.69 18.72
N GLY A 579 2.26 0.15 17.71
CA GLY A 579 2.85 1.48 17.59
C GLY A 579 2.16 2.54 18.44
N ARG A 580 2.75 3.74 18.46
CA ARG A 580 2.22 4.89 19.19
C ARG A 580 1.41 5.78 18.27
N CYS A 581 0.27 6.25 18.78
CA CYS A 581 -0.49 7.30 18.10
C CYS A 581 0.23 8.64 18.23
N MET A 582 0.05 9.47 17.22
CA MET A 582 0.47 10.85 17.21
C MET A 582 -0.59 11.73 17.88
N VAL A 583 -0.22 12.94 18.29
CA VAL A 583 -1.12 13.89 18.98
C VAL A 583 -0.85 15.31 18.51
N GLY A 584 -1.84 16.18 18.66
CA GLY A 584 -1.73 17.61 18.33
C GLY A 584 -2.02 17.92 16.86
N GLY A 585 -1.91 19.21 16.51
CA GLY A 585 -2.33 19.70 15.20
C GLY A 585 -3.86 19.69 15.02
N THR A 586 -4.28 20.07 13.83
CA THR A 586 -5.68 19.94 13.37
C THR A 586 -5.69 19.16 12.07
N ALA A 587 -6.83 18.56 11.72
CA ALA A 587 -7.01 17.88 10.45
C ALA A 587 -6.58 18.75 9.26
N ALA A 588 -6.94 20.04 9.26
CA ALA A 588 -6.62 20.96 8.16
C ALA A 588 -5.13 21.27 8.02
N THR A 589 -4.35 21.22 9.11
CA THR A 589 -2.94 21.66 9.13
C THR A 589 -1.95 20.52 9.37
N GLN A 590 -2.40 19.27 9.26
CA GLN A 590 -1.55 18.11 9.51
C GLN A 590 -0.37 18.07 8.54
N GLY A 591 0.83 17.80 9.08
CA GLY A 591 2.07 17.74 8.30
C GLY A 591 2.65 19.09 7.84
N ASN A 592 1.97 20.22 8.06
CA ASN A 592 2.49 21.55 7.71
C ASN A 592 3.80 21.90 8.41
N ALA A 593 3.95 21.47 9.67
CA ALA A 593 5.17 21.67 10.44
C ALA A 593 6.39 20.95 9.86
N PHE A 594 6.17 20.08 8.86
CA PHE A 594 7.22 19.31 8.21
C PHE A 594 7.53 19.82 6.81
N LEU A 595 6.85 20.83 6.27
CA LEU A 595 7.17 21.32 4.93
C LEU A 595 8.64 21.73 4.80
N ILE A 596 9.25 21.38 3.67
CA ILE A 596 10.59 21.82 3.32
C ILE A 596 10.55 22.55 1.98
N PRO A 597 11.36 23.60 1.78
CA PRO A 597 11.48 24.27 0.49
C PRO A 597 11.98 23.31 -0.59
N THR A 598 11.26 23.23 -1.71
CA THR A 598 11.76 22.57 -2.92
C THR A 598 12.99 23.33 -3.43
N PRO A 599 14.14 22.67 -3.67
CA PRO A 599 15.28 23.36 -4.27
C PRO A 599 14.93 23.90 -5.67
N PRO A 600 15.73 24.82 -6.25
CA PRO A 600 15.53 25.24 -7.63
C PRO A 600 15.41 24.02 -8.55
N LEU A 601 14.28 23.94 -9.25
CA LEU A 601 13.95 22.80 -10.09
C LEU A 601 14.74 22.90 -11.41
N PRO A 602 15.63 21.93 -11.72
CA PRO A 602 16.21 21.84 -13.06
C PRO A 602 15.15 21.41 -14.08
N PRO A 603 15.38 21.63 -15.40
CA PRO A 603 14.54 21.08 -16.44
C PRO A 603 14.37 19.57 -16.28
N CYS A 604 13.19 19.05 -16.64
CA CYS A 604 12.97 17.61 -16.65
C CYS A 604 14.04 16.89 -17.50
N ALA A 605 14.55 15.77 -16.99
CA ALA A 605 15.54 14.96 -17.68
C ALA A 605 15.00 14.46 -19.05
N SER A 606 15.86 14.45 -20.07
CA SER A 606 15.46 14.15 -21.44
C SER A 606 15.02 12.70 -21.63
N ASP A 607 15.59 11.76 -20.89
CA ASP A 607 15.19 10.35 -20.93
C ASP A 607 13.80 10.09 -20.30
N ILE A 608 13.28 11.04 -19.53
CA ILE A 608 11.92 11.02 -18.99
C ILE A 608 10.97 11.78 -19.91
N CYS A 609 11.36 12.99 -20.30
CA CYS A 609 10.46 13.96 -20.92
C CYS A 609 10.64 14.14 -22.43
N ASP A 610 11.78 13.73 -23.03
CA ASP A 610 12.15 13.99 -24.43
C ASP A 610 11.71 12.86 -25.40
N VAL A 611 10.49 12.33 -25.25
CA VAL A 611 9.91 11.33 -26.18
C VAL A 611 8.73 11.93 -26.96
N PRO A 612 8.79 12.05 -28.29
CA PRO A 612 7.70 12.63 -29.07
C PRO A 612 6.37 11.84 -29.00
N PRO A 613 5.20 12.52 -28.93
CA PRO A 613 5.06 13.95 -28.67
C PRO A 613 5.55 14.32 -27.26
N LEU A 614 6.30 15.41 -27.16
CA LEU A 614 6.78 15.93 -25.88
C LEU A 614 5.63 16.55 -25.09
N PRO A 615 5.72 16.63 -23.75
CA PRO A 615 4.86 17.50 -22.98
C PRO A 615 4.83 18.90 -23.63
N THR A 616 3.63 19.38 -23.97
CA THR A 616 3.46 20.68 -24.67
C THR A 616 3.78 21.89 -23.78
N MET A 617 3.93 21.66 -22.47
CA MET A 617 4.27 22.66 -21.46
C MET A 617 5.54 22.21 -20.73
N PRO A 618 6.43 23.14 -20.35
CA PRO A 618 7.54 22.83 -19.47
C PRO A 618 7.01 22.25 -18.15
N ILE A 619 7.64 21.18 -17.70
CA ILE A 619 7.35 20.60 -16.40
C ILE A 619 8.15 21.40 -15.36
N PRO A 620 7.47 22.02 -14.38
CA PRO A 620 8.04 23.04 -13.48
C PRO A 620 9.15 22.51 -12.59
#